data_AF-A0A3S0MWI3-F1
#
_entry.id   AF-A0A3S0MWI3-F1
#
_cell.length_a   1.000
_cell.length_b   1.000
_cell.length_c   1.000
_cell.angle_alpha   90.00
_cell.angle_beta   90.00
_cell.angle_gamma   90.00
#
_symmetry.space_group_name_H-M   'P 1'
#
loop_
_entity.id
_entity.type
_entity.pdbx_description
1 polymer ?
#
loop_
_entity_poly.entity_id
_entity_poly.type
_entity_poly.pdbx_seq_one_letter_code
_entity_poly.pdbx_strand_id
1 'polypeptide(L)'
;MNYLPNRSASKRRRALLAAALCVAAATAQAQELTPHPENWRPIVYRDLQVPGPQDQIYADLWADVIQSNNRRYLAAGDRRFLLGNAPVREAHALVRGGERVALLSILDTATHCVAVTRDPSSDLSVKMCPMRLAIWNGTSTTLREAKGCYLEPGAGARKSMANSSHAASYTSYDVVTKSIRLGVILGRRVVEKCSQTVPLYPD
;
A
#
# COMPACT_ATOMS: atom_id res chain seq x y z
N MET A 1 69.69 59.17 -25.35
CA MET A 1 70.18 58.16 -24.38
C MET A 1 68.97 57.60 -23.64
N ASN A 2 68.75 56.29 -23.78
CA ASN A 2 67.84 55.41 -23.00
C ASN A 2 66.33 55.69 -23.12
N TYR A 3 65.38 54.76 -23.20
CA TYR A 3 65.27 53.30 -23.40
C TYR A 3 63.75 53.09 -23.65
N LEU A 4 63.31 52.35 -24.68
CA LEU A 4 61.94 51.78 -24.77
C LEU A 4 61.85 50.58 -23.80
N PRO A 5 60.68 50.10 -23.26
CA PRO A 5 59.55 49.64 -24.09
C PRO A 5 58.12 49.56 -23.48
N ASN A 6 57.13 49.57 -24.40
CA ASN A 6 56.03 48.61 -24.60
C ASN A 6 55.13 48.14 -23.43
N ARG A 7 53.79 48.27 -23.60
CA ARG A 7 52.80 47.21 -23.30
C ARG A 7 51.41 47.51 -23.90
N SER A 8 51.04 46.69 -24.86
CA SER A 8 49.67 46.44 -25.35
C SER A 8 48.84 45.71 -24.29
N ALA A 9 47.56 46.06 -24.13
CA ALA A 9 46.57 45.22 -23.45
C ALA A 9 45.11 45.50 -23.91
N SER A 10 44.76 44.87 -25.03
CA SER A 10 43.54 44.07 -25.27
C SER A 10 42.30 44.30 -24.41
N LYS A 11 41.22 44.72 -25.10
CA LYS A 11 39.80 44.72 -24.68
C LYS A 11 39.31 43.30 -24.35
N ARG A 12 38.59 43.12 -23.25
CA ARG A 12 37.68 41.96 -23.06
C ARG A 12 36.30 42.46 -22.63
N ARG A 13 35.36 42.45 -23.58
CA ARG A 13 33.91 42.54 -23.31
C ARG A 13 33.45 41.16 -22.81
N ARG A 14 32.92 41.09 -21.58
CA ARG A 14 32.25 39.89 -21.06
C ARG A 14 30.81 39.91 -21.56
N ALA A 15 30.46 38.95 -22.42
CA ALA A 15 29.08 38.66 -22.76
C ALA A 15 28.46 37.78 -21.66
N LEU A 16 27.35 38.22 -21.07
CA LEU A 16 26.53 37.44 -20.16
C LEU A 16 25.57 36.56 -20.99
N LEU A 17 25.75 35.24 -20.91
CA LEU A 17 24.78 34.26 -21.40
C LEU A 17 23.75 34.01 -20.29
N ALA A 18 22.52 34.50 -20.49
CA ALA A 18 21.38 34.13 -19.66
C ALA A 18 20.91 32.72 -20.07
N ALA A 19 21.14 31.72 -19.22
CA ALA A 19 20.55 30.40 -19.38
C ALA A 19 19.10 30.43 -18.89
N ALA A 20 18.14 30.33 -19.81
CA ALA A 20 16.73 30.18 -19.47
C ALA A 20 16.48 28.76 -18.94
N LEU A 21 16.09 28.64 -17.66
CA LEU A 21 15.59 27.40 -17.08
C LEU A 21 14.19 27.12 -17.62
N CYS A 22 14.07 26.15 -18.53
CA CYS A 22 12.79 25.53 -18.85
C CYS A 22 12.35 24.68 -17.64
N VAL A 23 11.48 25.22 -16.79
CA VAL A 23 10.75 24.43 -15.80
C VAL A 23 9.72 23.61 -16.57
N ALA A 24 9.97 22.33 -16.78
CA ALA A 24 8.97 21.41 -17.29
C ALA A 24 7.87 21.31 -16.23
N ALA A 25 6.70 21.90 -16.51
CA ALA A 25 5.51 21.68 -15.72
C ALA A 25 5.19 20.18 -15.79
N ALA A 26 5.32 19.49 -14.65
CA ALA A 26 4.83 18.13 -14.52
C ALA A 26 3.31 18.18 -14.76
N THR A 27 2.87 17.73 -15.92
CA THR A 27 1.45 17.51 -16.17
C THR A 27 1.00 16.41 -15.22
N ALA A 28 0.16 16.77 -14.27
CA ALA A 28 -0.54 15.80 -13.43
C ALA A 28 -1.37 14.91 -14.39
N GLN A 29 -0.88 13.71 -14.67
CA GLN A 29 -1.62 12.74 -15.45
C GLN A 29 -2.91 12.46 -14.69
N ALA A 30 -4.06 12.67 -15.35
CA ALA A 30 -5.35 12.27 -14.83
C ALA A 30 -5.26 10.78 -14.46
N GLN A 31 -5.38 10.47 -13.17
CA GLN A 31 -5.24 9.10 -12.69
C GLN A 31 -6.38 8.26 -13.27
N GLU A 32 -6.01 7.13 -13.87
CA GLU A 32 -6.96 6.26 -14.56
C GLU A 32 -8.03 5.73 -13.58
N LEU A 33 -9.30 5.87 -13.96
CA LEU A 33 -10.42 5.26 -13.25
C LEU A 33 -10.19 3.75 -13.17
N THR A 34 -10.59 3.09 -12.08
CA THR A 34 -10.50 1.63 -11.99
C THR A 34 -11.31 1.00 -13.14
N PRO A 35 -10.70 0.35 -14.14
CA PRO A 35 -11.44 -0.20 -15.28
C PRO A 35 -12.24 -1.41 -14.81
N HIS A 36 -13.50 -1.59 -15.21
CA HIS A 36 -14.36 -2.72 -14.82
C HIS A 36 -14.32 -3.03 -13.31
N PRO A 37 -14.65 -2.06 -12.44
CA PRO A 37 -14.48 -2.20 -11.00
C PRO A 37 -15.36 -3.31 -10.40
N GLU A 38 -16.40 -3.76 -11.11
CA GLU A 38 -17.29 -4.87 -10.75
C GLU A 38 -16.62 -6.25 -10.79
N ASN A 39 -15.54 -6.42 -11.56
CA ASN A 39 -14.85 -7.70 -11.69
C ASN A 39 -14.07 -8.03 -10.42
N TRP A 40 -14.20 -9.28 -9.97
CA TRP A 40 -13.38 -9.82 -8.87
C TRP A 40 -11.90 -9.88 -9.27
N ARG A 41 -11.06 -9.31 -8.42
CA ARG A 41 -9.60 -9.20 -8.63
C ARG A 41 -8.87 -9.65 -7.38
N PRO A 42 -7.70 -10.29 -7.50
CA PRO A 42 -6.85 -10.55 -6.35
C PRO A 42 -6.50 -9.25 -5.63
N ILE A 43 -6.50 -9.29 -4.30
CA ILE A 43 -5.99 -8.22 -3.45
C ILE A 43 -4.46 -8.16 -3.58
N VAL A 44 -3.91 -6.94 -3.45
CA VAL A 44 -2.47 -6.69 -3.48
C VAL A 44 -1.90 -6.77 -2.08
N TYR A 45 -0.72 -7.35 -1.92
CA TYR A 45 -0.03 -7.49 -0.63
C TYR A 45 1.25 -6.69 -0.61
N ARG A 46 1.59 -6.10 0.54
CA ARG A 46 2.88 -5.45 0.81
C ARG A 46 3.51 -5.97 2.09
N ASP A 47 4.83 -6.09 2.08
CA ASP A 47 5.61 -6.29 3.29
C ASP A 47 6.01 -4.91 3.81
N LEU A 48 5.58 -4.58 5.04
CA LEU A 48 5.84 -3.28 5.66
C LEU A 48 6.97 -3.34 6.70
N GLN A 49 7.75 -4.43 6.74
CA GLN A 49 8.93 -4.50 7.61
C GLN A 49 9.98 -3.46 7.24
N VAL A 50 10.17 -3.21 5.94
CA VAL A 50 11.06 -2.16 5.42
C VAL A 50 10.32 -1.46 4.28
N PRO A 51 9.37 -0.56 4.59
CA PRO A 51 8.51 0.05 3.58
C PRO A 51 9.35 0.91 2.63
N GLY A 52 9.13 0.72 1.33
CA GLY A 52 9.71 1.61 0.31
C GLY A 52 8.86 2.86 0.09
N PRO A 53 9.28 3.78 -0.80
CA PRO A 53 8.53 5.01 -1.08
C PRO A 53 7.09 4.77 -1.54
N GLN A 54 6.81 3.67 -2.25
CA GLN A 54 5.45 3.33 -2.70
C GLN A 54 4.58 2.71 -1.60
N ASP A 55 5.18 2.27 -0.49
CA ASP A 55 4.47 1.64 0.61
C ASP A 55 4.14 2.63 1.74
N GLN A 56 4.66 3.86 1.63
CA GLN A 56 4.56 4.88 2.68
C GLN A 56 3.11 5.18 3.06
N ILE A 57 2.19 5.26 2.08
CA ILE A 57 0.76 5.50 2.35
C ILE A 57 0.16 4.42 3.25
N TYR A 58 0.57 3.16 3.11
CA TYR A 58 0.08 2.06 3.94
C TYR A 58 0.76 2.05 5.31
N ALA A 59 2.06 2.35 5.35
CA ALA A 59 2.79 2.49 6.61
C ALA A 59 2.21 3.63 7.47
N ASP A 60 1.92 4.78 6.87
CA ASP A 60 1.31 5.94 7.53
C ASP A 60 -0.11 5.63 8.00
N LEU A 61 -0.91 4.96 7.15
CA LEU A 61 -2.25 4.52 7.49
C LEU A 61 -2.27 3.64 8.74
N TRP A 62 -1.20 2.89 9.02
CA TRP A 62 -1.09 1.90 10.10
C TRP A 62 -0.04 2.23 11.17
N ALA A 63 0.48 3.46 11.19
CA ALA A 63 1.65 3.82 11.99
C ALA A 63 1.48 3.52 13.50
N ASP A 64 0.29 3.76 14.04
CA ASP A 64 -0.06 3.47 15.44
C ASP A 64 -0.02 1.97 15.78
N VAL A 65 -0.61 1.13 14.92
CA VAL A 65 -0.65 -0.34 15.11
C VAL A 65 0.73 -0.93 14.91
N ILE A 66 1.48 -0.45 13.91
CA ILE A 66 2.86 -0.85 13.66
C ILE A 66 3.74 -0.51 14.87
N GLN A 67 3.65 0.72 15.38
CA GLN A 67 4.43 1.15 16.54
C GLN A 67 4.09 0.30 17.77
N SER A 68 2.81 -0.02 17.98
CA SER A 68 2.38 -0.93 19.05
C SER A 68 2.97 -2.34 18.89
N ASN A 69 2.95 -2.88 17.68
CA ASN A 69 3.55 -4.19 17.37
C ASN A 69 5.06 -4.19 17.68
N ASN A 70 5.78 -3.15 17.24
CA ASN A 70 7.21 -2.98 17.49
C ASN A 70 7.51 -2.98 19.00
N ARG A 71 6.78 -2.18 19.79
CA ARG A 71 6.93 -2.15 21.26
C ARG A 71 6.75 -3.53 21.89
N ARG A 72 5.78 -4.32 21.40
CA ARG A 72 5.50 -5.64 21.93
C ARG A 72 6.61 -6.64 21.66
N TYR A 73 7.20 -6.63 20.45
CA TYR A 73 8.35 -7.47 20.16
C TYR A 73 9.58 -7.08 21.00
N LEU A 74 9.84 -5.78 21.16
CA LEU A 74 10.92 -5.30 22.04
C LEU A 74 10.72 -5.74 23.49
N ALA A 75 9.49 -5.65 24.00
CA ALA A 75 9.15 -6.11 25.35
C ALA A 75 9.32 -7.63 25.53
N ALA A 76 9.13 -8.40 24.46
CA ALA A 76 9.41 -9.84 24.43
C ALA A 76 10.89 -10.18 24.21
N GLY A 77 11.77 -9.17 24.10
CA GLY A 77 13.21 -9.36 23.89
C GLY A 77 13.63 -9.64 22.44
N ASP A 78 12.70 -9.63 21.48
CA ASP A 78 13.04 -9.78 20.07
C ASP A 78 13.48 -8.43 19.49
N ARG A 79 14.67 -8.42 18.89
CA ARG A 79 15.30 -7.22 18.32
C ARG A 79 15.78 -7.43 16.88
N ARG A 80 15.34 -8.51 16.22
CA ARG A 80 15.77 -8.83 14.85
C ARG A 80 15.31 -7.82 13.79
N PHE A 81 14.39 -6.93 14.17
CA PHE A 81 13.78 -5.94 13.28
C PHE A 81 14.26 -4.49 13.52
N LEU A 82 15.32 -4.25 14.31
CA LEU A 82 15.74 -2.89 14.71
C LEU A 82 16.02 -1.92 13.55
N LEU A 83 16.24 -2.41 12.32
CA LEU A 83 16.43 -1.60 11.12
C LEU A 83 15.11 -1.32 10.35
N GLY A 84 13.96 -1.68 10.92
CA GLY A 84 12.64 -1.55 10.32
C GLY A 84 11.51 -1.80 11.34
N ASN A 85 10.42 -2.42 10.87
CA ASN A 85 9.29 -2.82 11.70
C ASN A 85 9.35 -4.32 12.04
N ALA A 86 8.84 -4.68 13.21
CA ALA A 86 8.56 -6.08 13.56
C ALA A 86 7.61 -6.68 12.51
N PRO A 87 7.61 -8.01 12.29
CA PRO A 87 6.85 -8.65 11.22
C PRO A 87 5.45 -8.05 11.04
N VAL A 88 5.27 -7.40 9.89
CA VAL A 88 4.05 -6.69 9.53
C VAL A 88 3.87 -6.74 8.02
N ARG A 89 2.68 -7.14 7.59
CA ARG A 89 2.30 -7.20 6.19
C ARG A 89 0.91 -6.62 6.06
N GLU A 90 0.60 -6.06 4.91
CA GLU A 90 -0.74 -5.55 4.63
C GLU A 90 -1.26 -6.07 3.30
N ALA A 91 -2.58 -6.05 3.18
CA ALA A 91 -3.29 -6.38 1.96
C ALA A 91 -4.31 -5.28 1.65
N HIS A 92 -4.37 -4.79 0.42
CA HIS A 92 -5.24 -3.66 0.06
C HIS A 92 -6.00 -3.78 -1.26
N ALA A 93 -7.08 -3.01 -1.31
CA ALA A 93 -7.87 -2.71 -2.50
C ALA A 93 -8.02 -1.19 -2.65
N LEU A 94 -7.92 -0.72 -3.89
CA LEU A 94 -8.09 0.70 -4.24
C LEU A 94 -9.25 0.85 -5.23
N VAL A 95 -10.15 1.80 -4.95
CA VAL A 95 -11.20 2.23 -5.87
C VAL A 95 -10.99 3.72 -6.15
N ARG A 96 -10.83 4.08 -7.43
CA ARG A 96 -10.66 5.47 -7.87
C ARG A 96 -11.86 5.91 -8.70
N GLY A 97 -12.39 7.08 -8.38
CA GLY A 97 -13.53 7.69 -9.07
C GLY A 97 -13.47 9.22 -9.04
N GLY A 98 -12.95 9.83 -10.12
CA GLY A 98 -12.76 11.28 -10.19
C GLY A 98 -11.80 11.77 -9.09
N GLU A 99 -12.25 12.72 -8.27
CA GLU A 99 -11.48 13.26 -7.13
C GLU A 99 -11.53 12.38 -5.87
N ARG A 100 -12.22 11.23 -5.93
CA ARG A 100 -12.39 10.33 -4.79
C ARG A 100 -11.52 9.09 -4.92
N VAL A 101 -10.81 8.78 -3.85
CA VAL A 101 -10.02 7.55 -3.72
C VAL A 101 -10.43 6.86 -2.44
N ALA A 102 -10.84 5.61 -2.53
CA ALA A 102 -11.07 4.74 -1.38
C ALA A 102 -9.97 3.69 -1.32
N LEU A 103 -9.26 3.63 -0.20
CA LEU A 103 -8.29 2.60 0.15
C LEU A 103 -8.86 1.75 1.27
N LEU A 104 -9.10 0.48 0.98
CA LEU A 104 -9.32 -0.54 1.98
C LEU A 104 -8.01 -1.28 2.20
N SER A 105 -7.50 -1.32 3.43
CA SER A 105 -6.28 -2.04 3.80
C SER A 105 -6.55 -2.94 5.02
N ILE A 106 -5.92 -4.10 5.06
CA ILE A 106 -6.02 -5.11 6.12
C ILE A 106 -4.60 -5.39 6.61
N LEU A 107 -4.35 -5.24 7.91
CA LEU A 107 -3.01 -5.35 8.48
C LEU A 107 -2.80 -6.67 9.23
N ASP A 108 -1.85 -7.48 8.78
CA ASP A 108 -1.39 -8.66 9.50
C ASP A 108 -0.20 -8.31 10.41
N THR A 109 -0.44 -8.48 11.71
CA THR A 109 0.60 -8.40 12.75
C THR A 109 0.42 -9.61 13.67
N ALA A 110 1.47 -9.98 14.40
CA ALA A 110 1.43 -11.15 15.29
C ALA A 110 0.38 -11.06 16.42
N THR A 111 -0.18 -9.88 16.69
CA THR A 111 -0.88 -9.61 17.95
C THR A 111 -2.31 -9.11 17.78
N HIS A 112 -2.71 -8.68 16.58
CA HIS A 112 -4.03 -8.09 16.36
C HIS A 112 -4.94 -8.95 15.47
N CYS A 113 -4.44 -10.10 15.01
CA CYS A 113 -5.16 -11.03 14.15
C CYS A 113 -5.58 -12.29 14.91
N VAL A 114 -6.75 -12.83 14.57
CA VAL A 114 -7.29 -14.07 15.14
C VAL A 114 -7.45 -15.11 14.03
N ALA A 115 -7.03 -16.35 14.27
CA ALA A 115 -7.17 -17.42 13.28
C ALA A 115 -8.65 -17.70 12.95
N VAL A 116 -8.96 -17.83 11.66
CA VAL A 116 -10.31 -18.19 11.15
C VAL A 116 -10.32 -19.64 10.70
N THR A 117 -9.38 -20.02 9.84
CA THR A 117 -9.21 -21.38 9.33
C THR A 117 -7.79 -21.59 8.82
N ARG A 118 -7.40 -22.85 8.63
CA ARG A 118 -6.10 -23.23 8.06
C ARG A 118 -6.31 -24.39 7.09
N ASP A 119 -5.55 -24.37 6.01
CA ASP A 119 -5.39 -25.50 5.11
C ASP A 119 -3.98 -26.08 5.29
N PRO A 120 -3.82 -27.17 6.07
CA PRO A 120 -2.52 -27.79 6.29
C PRO A 120 -1.88 -28.34 5.01
N SER A 121 -2.69 -28.73 4.01
CA SER A 121 -2.19 -29.34 2.78
C SER A 121 -1.45 -28.34 1.89
N SER A 122 -1.79 -27.06 2.02
CA SER A 122 -1.20 -25.97 1.25
C SER A 122 -0.35 -25.01 2.09
N ASP A 123 -0.26 -25.26 3.40
CA ASP A 123 0.36 -24.42 4.43
C ASP A 123 -0.13 -22.95 4.38
N LEU A 124 -1.43 -22.77 4.19
CA LEU A 124 -2.09 -21.47 4.14
C LEU A 124 -3.02 -21.30 5.33
N SER A 125 -3.08 -20.09 5.89
CA SER A 125 -4.04 -19.76 6.93
C SER A 125 -4.82 -18.50 6.59
N VAL A 126 -6.04 -18.42 7.09
CA VAL A 126 -6.86 -17.22 7.02
C VAL A 126 -7.03 -16.69 8.43
N LYS A 127 -6.77 -15.41 8.60
CA LYS A 127 -6.94 -14.70 9.86
C LYS A 127 -7.94 -13.57 9.71
N MET A 128 -8.63 -13.23 10.79
CA MET A 128 -9.41 -12.01 10.92
C MET A 128 -8.52 -10.94 11.55
N CYS A 129 -8.23 -9.88 10.80
CA CYS A 129 -7.26 -8.84 11.13
C CYS A 129 -7.92 -7.45 11.18
N PRO A 130 -7.28 -6.44 11.81
CA PRO A 130 -7.69 -5.05 11.67
C PRO A 130 -7.78 -4.64 10.20
N MET A 131 -8.84 -3.92 9.87
CA MET A 131 -9.08 -3.36 8.55
C MET A 131 -9.37 -1.87 8.68
N ARG A 132 -8.82 -1.06 7.78
CA ARG A 132 -9.08 0.37 7.67
C ARG A 132 -9.59 0.70 6.28
N LEU A 133 -10.62 1.54 6.23
CA LEU A 133 -11.12 2.16 5.02
C LEU A 133 -10.88 3.66 5.10
N ALA A 134 -9.87 4.13 4.35
CA ALA A 134 -9.56 5.53 4.17
C ALA A 134 -10.22 6.03 2.88
N ILE A 135 -10.93 7.16 2.95
CA ILE A 135 -11.54 7.78 1.78
C ILE A 135 -11.06 9.22 1.71
N TRP A 136 -10.34 9.53 0.63
CA TRP A 136 -9.96 10.89 0.28
C TRP A 136 -10.98 11.45 -0.69
N ASN A 137 -11.47 12.65 -0.39
CA ASN A 137 -12.40 13.41 -1.23
C ASN A 137 -11.93 14.87 -1.25
N GLY A 138 -11.14 15.22 -2.27
CA GLY A 138 -10.43 16.50 -2.32
C GLY A 138 -9.49 16.66 -1.12
N THR A 139 -9.73 17.67 -0.29
CA THR A 139 -8.95 17.95 0.93
C THR A 139 -9.43 17.21 2.17
N SER A 140 -10.61 16.57 2.10
CA SER A 140 -11.18 15.83 3.23
C SER A 140 -10.72 14.37 3.21
N THR A 141 -10.45 13.82 4.40
CA THR A 141 -10.14 12.40 4.58
C THR A 141 -11.04 11.84 5.67
N THR A 142 -11.70 10.71 5.40
CA THR A 142 -12.37 9.92 6.44
C THR A 142 -11.63 8.61 6.64
N LEU A 143 -11.62 8.12 7.87
CA LEU A 143 -11.04 6.84 8.24
C LEU A 143 -12.08 6.05 9.04
N ARG A 144 -12.34 4.81 8.61
CA ARG A 144 -13.19 3.87 9.34
C ARG A 144 -12.43 2.60 9.64
N GLU A 145 -12.66 2.05 10.82
CA GLU A 145 -12.04 0.82 11.28
C GLU A 145 -13.04 -0.32 11.30
N ALA A 146 -12.58 -1.52 10.97
CA ALA A 146 -13.34 -2.75 10.94
C ALA A 146 -12.41 -3.96 11.11
N LYS A 147 -12.94 -5.15 10.83
CA LYS A 147 -12.16 -6.39 10.74
C LYS A 147 -12.35 -7.02 9.37
N GLY A 148 -11.27 -7.48 8.76
CA GLY A 148 -11.26 -8.13 7.45
C GLY A 148 -10.39 -9.38 7.46
N CYS A 149 -10.65 -10.29 6.52
CA CYS A 149 -9.82 -11.50 6.42
C CYS A 149 -8.51 -11.25 5.66
N TYR A 150 -7.43 -11.80 6.20
CA TYR A 150 -6.10 -11.80 5.60
C TYR A 150 -5.67 -13.24 5.32
N LEU A 151 -5.20 -13.52 4.10
CA LEU A 151 -4.64 -14.82 3.72
C LEU A 151 -3.14 -14.81 4.00
N GLU A 152 -2.71 -15.52 5.04
CA GLU A 152 -1.31 -15.63 5.42
C GLU A 152 -0.70 -16.91 4.84
N PRO A 153 0.41 -16.79 4.07
CA PRO A 153 1.21 -17.94 3.72
C PRO A 153 2.10 -18.40 4.88
N GLY A 154 2.07 -19.71 5.15
CA GLY A 154 3.09 -20.38 5.94
C GLY A 154 4.40 -20.57 5.16
N ALA A 155 5.41 -21.12 5.82
CA ALA A 155 6.76 -21.27 5.26
C ALA A 155 6.80 -22.14 3.98
N GLY A 156 5.88 -23.08 3.82
CA GLY A 156 5.80 -23.99 2.68
C GLY A 156 4.90 -23.51 1.53
N ALA A 157 4.20 -22.38 1.67
CA ALA A 157 3.06 -22.01 0.81
C ALA A 157 3.40 -21.54 -0.62
N ARG A 158 4.68 -21.54 -1.01
CA ARG A 158 5.17 -20.89 -2.25
C ARG A 158 4.49 -21.41 -3.53
N LYS A 159 4.23 -22.71 -3.61
CA LYS A 159 3.53 -23.33 -4.76
C LYS A 159 2.03 -23.06 -4.73
N SER A 160 1.43 -23.05 -3.54
CA SER A 160 0.00 -22.83 -3.33
C SER A 160 -0.43 -21.41 -3.68
N MET A 161 0.38 -20.40 -3.33
CA MET A 161 0.10 -18.99 -3.67
C MET A 161 0.23 -18.68 -5.15
N ALA A 162 0.97 -19.50 -5.93
CA ALA A 162 1.06 -19.32 -7.38
C ALA A 162 -0.25 -19.72 -8.10
N ASN A 163 -1.13 -20.47 -7.43
CA ASN A 163 -2.43 -20.88 -7.97
C ASN A 163 -3.57 -20.13 -7.28
N SER A 164 -3.96 -18.99 -7.85
CA SER A 164 -5.05 -18.16 -7.32
C SER A 164 -6.41 -18.89 -7.26
N SER A 165 -6.65 -19.88 -8.13
CA SER A 165 -7.86 -20.71 -8.08
C SER A 165 -7.88 -21.66 -6.88
N HIS A 166 -6.72 -21.96 -6.30
CA HIS A 166 -6.62 -22.78 -5.09
C HIS A 166 -6.81 -21.93 -3.83
N ALA A 167 -6.13 -20.79 -3.75
CA ALA A 167 -6.29 -19.85 -2.66
C ALA A 167 -5.89 -18.43 -3.05
N ALA A 168 -6.75 -17.47 -2.73
CA ALA A 168 -6.49 -16.04 -2.89
C ALA A 168 -7.53 -15.22 -2.12
N SER A 169 -7.15 -14.00 -1.74
CA SER A 169 -8.09 -12.97 -1.31
C SER A 169 -8.50 -12.14 -2.51
N TYR A 170 -9.79 -11.88 -2.63
CA TYR A 170 -10.39 -11.16 -3.74
C TYR A 170 -11.14 -9.92 -3.26
N THR A 171 -11.20 -8.94 -4.15
CA THR A 171 -11.99 -7.73 -4.00
C THR A 171 -12.75 -7.44 -5.30
N SER A 172 -13.91 -6.83 -5.18
CA SER A 172 -14.61 -6.16 -6.28
C SER A 172 -15.31 -4.92 -5.74
N TYR A 173 -15.69 -4.01 -6.62
CA TYR A 173 -16.46 -2.82 -6.25
C TYR A 173 -17.84 -2.87 -6.93
N ASP A 174 -18.88 -2.88 -6.10
CA ASP A 174 -20.25 -2.76 -6.55
C ASP A 174 -20.56 -1.27 -6.81
N VAL A 175 -20.74 -0.94 -8.09
CA VAL A 175 -21.03 0.43 -8.54
C VAL A 175 -22.43 0.90 -8.16
N VAL A 176 -23.40 -0.02 -7.99
CA VAL A 176 -24.80 0.30 -7.67
C VAL A 176 -24.89 0.69 -6.19
N THR A 177 -24.34 -0.17 -5.32
CA THR A 177 -24.38 0.04 -3.86
C THR A 177 -23.18 0.82 -3.32
N LYS A 178 -22.24 1.21 -4.19
CA LYS A 178 -21.00 1.92 -3.84
C LYS A 178 -20.25 1.24 -2.69
N SER A 179 -20.05 -0.06 -2.82
CA SER A 179 -19.49 -0.91 -1.77
C SER A 179 -18.32 -1.74 -2.28
N ILE A 180 -17.31 -1.94 -1.44
CA ILE A 180 -16.23 -2.90 -1.71
C ILE A 180 -16.70 -4.27 -1.21
N ARG A 181 -16.70 -5.27 -2.08
CA ARG A 181 -16.95 -6.67 -1.72
C ARG A 181 -15.63 -7.40 -1.56
N LEU A 182 -15.48 -8.12 -0.45
CA LEU A 182 -14.32 -8.92 -0.11
C LEU A 182 -14.71 -10.39 -0.07
N GLY A 183 -13.77 -11.26 -0.43
CA GLY A 183 -13.93 -12.70 -0.32
C GLY A 183 -12.57 -13.39 -0.27
N VAL A 184 -12.54 -14.59 0.32
CA VAL A 184 -11.33 -15.42 0.36
C VAL A 184 -11.68 -16.81 -0.12
N ILE A 185 -10.86 -17.33 -1.03
CA ILE A 185 -10.87 -18.74 -1.43
C ILE A 185 -9.69 -19.41 -0.71
N LEU A 186 -9.94 -20.58 -0.12
CA LEU A 186 -8.92 -21.45 0.47
C LEU A 186 -9.26 -22.91 0.12
N GLY A 187 -8.32 -23.66 -0.44
CA GLY A 187 -8.56 -25.03 -0.87
C GLY A 187 -9.71 -25.16 -1.88
N ARG A 188 -9.83 -24.18 -2.80
CA ARG A 188 -10.93 -24.05 -3.78
C ARG A 188 -12.33 -23.87 -3.17
N ARG A 189 -12.43 -23.49 -1.90
CA ARG A 189 -13.70 -23.22 -1.22
C ARG A 189 -13.74 -21.78 -0.76
N VAL A 190 -14.93 -21.18 -0.82
CA VAL A 190 -15.17 -19.86 -0.22
C VAL A 190 -15.10 -20.00 1.30
N VAL A 191 -14.38 -19.09 1.95
CA VAL A 191 -14.39 -18.95 3.40
C VAL A 191 -15.52 -17.99 3.75
N GLU A 192 -16.70 -18.51 4.07
CA GLU A 192 -17.92 -17.70 4.23
C GLU A 192 -17.78 -16.55 5.23
N LYS A 193 -17.04 -16.74 6.34
CA LYS A 193 -16.76 -15.68 7.32
C LYS A 193 -15.97 -14.49 6.76
N CYS A 194 -15.40 -14.64 5.57
CA CYS A 194 -14.61 -13.63 4.88
C CYS A 194 -15.36 -12.97 3.72
N SER A 195 -16.58 -13.42 3.41
CA SER A 195 -17.48 -12.76 2.46
C SER A 195 -18.05 -11.51 3.14
N GLN A 196 -17.58 -10.33 2.74
CA GLN A 196 -17.96 -9.05 3.38
C GLN A 196 -18.29 -7.99 2.34
N THR A 197 -19.26 -7.13 2.65
CA THR A 197 -19.58 -5.93 1.89
C THR A 197 -19.30 -4.72 2.77
N VAL A 198 -18.40 -3.85 2.32
CA VAL A 198 -17.96 -2.66 3.03
C VAL A 198 -18.49 -1.43 2.29
N PRO A 199 -19.54 -0.76 2.78
CA PRO A 199 -20.12 0.39 2.11
C PRO A 199 -19.17 1.57 2.18
N LEU A 200 -18.93 2.28 1.07
CA LEU A 200 -18.05 3.45 1.06
C LEU A 200 -18.68 4.66 1.78
N TYR A 201 -20.00 4.73 1.81
CA TYR A 201 -20.75 5.81 2.45
C TYR A 201 -21.75 5.19 3.42
N PRO A 202 -21.85 5.67 4.67
CA PRO A 202 -22.98 5.33 5.52
C PRO A 202 -24.27 5.88 4.91
N ASP A 203 -25.38 5.18 5.12
CA ASP A 203 -26.73 5.61 4.76
C ASP A 203 -27.15 6.88 5.53
#